data_AF-A0A383F6T9-F1
#
_entry.id   AF-A0A383F6T9-F1
#
_cell.length_a   1.000
_cell.length_b   1.000
_cell.length_c   1.000
_cell.angle_alpha   90.00
_cell.angle_beta   90.00
_cell.angle_gamma   90.00
#
_symmetry.space_group_name_H-M   'P 1'
#
loop_
_entity.id
_entity.type
_entity.pdbx_description
1 polymer ?
#
loop_
_entity_poly.entity_id
_entity_poly.type
_entity_poly.pdbx_seq_one_letter_code
_entity_poly.pdbx_strand_id
1 'polypeptide(L)' 'MIHYLKGAVWYLARPSHGGHLCKDWLGIKANGQQFTCRVSDWWRREGNLLIENWVFVDLIDMLKQLDYDVFKETNIQLQI' A
#
# COMPACT_ATOMS: atom_id res chain seq x y z
N MET A 1 9.02 -8.27 13.91
CA MET A 1 8.55 -8.86 15.19
C MET A 1 7.11 -9.29 14.98
N ILE A 2 6.85 -10.61 14.97
CA ILE A 2 5.51 -11.18 14.75
C ILE A 2 4.82 -11.28 16.10
N HIS A 3 3.63 -10.69 16.24
CA HIS A 3 2.78 -10.87 17.41
C HIS A 3 1.62 -11.79 17.04
N TYR A 4 1.24 -12.69 17.95
CA TYR A 4 0.13 -13.62 17.74
C TYR A 4 -1.00 -13.25 18.71
N LEU A 5 -2.16 -12.85 18.17
CA LEU A 5 -3.42 -12.80 18.89
C LEU A 5 -4.30 -13.87 18.26
N LYS A 6 -4.83 -14.78 19.09
CA LYS A 6 -5.64 -15.97 18.74
C LYS A 6 -6.28 -15.90 17.34
N GLY A 7 -5.70 -16.63 16.38
CA GLY A 7 -6.29 -16.86 15.06
C GLY A 7 -5.86 -15.91 13.92
N ALA A 8 -5.14 -14.81 14.22
CA ALA A 8 -4.56 -13.93 13.21
C ALA A 8 -3.03 -13.94 13.30
N VAL A 9 -2.37 -14.18 12.17
CA VAL A 9 -0.92 -14.01 12.06
C VAL A 9 -0.65 -12.58 11.61
N TRP A 10 0.00 -11.80 12.47
CA TRP A 10 0.35 -10.42 12.14
C TRP A 10 1.73 -10.42 11.44
N TYR A 11 1.73 -10.48 10.12
CA TYR A 11 2.93 -10.17 9.35
C TYR A 11 3.07 -8.65 9.32
N LEU A 12 3.88 -8.10 10.22
CA LEU A 12 4.38 -6.74 10.07
C LEU A 12 5.56 -6.80 9.11
N ALA A 13 5.27 -7.11 7.85
CA ALA A 13 6.20 -6.82 6.79
C ALA A 13 6.21 -5.28 6.67
N ARG A 14 7.39 -4.66 6.67
CA ARG A 14 7.57 -3.34 6.07
C ARG A 14 8.17 -3.58 4.70
N PRO A 15 7.38 -3.92 3.68
CA PRO A 15 7.95 -4.09 2.36
C PRO A 15 8.03 -2.68 1.80
N SER A 16 9.13 -1.98 2.05
CA SER A 16 9.49 -0.84 1.21
C SER A 16 9.96 -1.42 -0.13
N HIS A 17 9.02 -1.92 -0.92
CA HIS A 17 9.30 -2.35 -2.29
C HIS A 17 9.35 -1.10 -3.16
N GLY A 18 10.54 -0.83 -3.70
CA GLY A 18 10.72 0.12 -4.78
C GLY A 18 10.24 -0.50 -6.09
N GLY A 19 9.34 0.16 -6.78
CA GLY A 19 8.84 -0.23 -8.10
C GLY A 19 9.12 0.84 -9.14
N HIS A 20 9.11 0.45 -10.41
CA HIS A 20 9.14 1.37 -11.54
C HIS A 20 7.79 1.31 -12.25
N LEU A 21 7.19 2.47 -12.53
CA LEU A 21 5.93 2.50 -13.27
C LEU A 21 6.20 2.27 -14.76
N CYS A 22 6.05 1.03 -15.22
CA CYS A 22 6.34 0.63 -16.60
C CYS A 22 5.20 0.91 -17.61
N LYS A 23 3.98 1.14 -17.11
CA LYS A 23 2.78 1.38 -17.93
C LYS A 23 1.86 2.37 -17.23
N ASP A 24 1.08 3.10 -18.03
CA ASP A 24 0.08 4.03 -17.52
C ASP A 24 -0.84 3.32 -16.52
N TRP A 25 -1.11 3.97 -15.39
CA TRP A 25 -1.84 3.36 -14.28
C TRP A 25 -2.76 4.39 -13.63
N LEU A 26 -4.05 4.04 -13.50
CA LEU A 26 -5.11 4.91 -12.99
C LEU A 26 -5.14 6.32 -13.64
N GLY A 27 -4.75 6.43 -14.91
CA GLY A 27 -4.70 7.71 -15.64
C GLY A 27 -3.39 8.50 -15.47
N ILE A 28 -2.45 8.01 -14.66
CA ILE A 28 -1.10 8.58 -14.53
C ILE A 28 -0.22 8.01 -15.64
N LYS A 29 0.51 8.90 -16.32
CA LYS A 29 1.47 8.54 -17.36
C LYS A 29 2.70 7.87 -16.76
N ALA A 30 3.11 6.75 -17.35
CA ALA A 30 4.36 6.08 -16.99
C ALA A 30 5.56 6.89 -17.51
N ASN A 31 6.10 7.76 -16.67
CA ASN A 31 7.31 8.53 -16.97
C ASN A 31 8.60 7.83 -16.52
N GLY A 32 8.50 6.53 -16.19
CA GLY A 32 9.59 5.75 -15.65
C GLY A 32 10.07 6.19 -14.26
N GLN A 33 9.18 6.82 -13.49
CA GLN A 33 9.46 7.20 -12.12
C GLN A 33 9.59 5.95 -11.24
N GLN A 34 10.54 5.98 -10.32
CA GLN A 34 10.60 5.01 -9.24
C GLN A 34 9.76 5.51 -8.07
N PHE A 35 9.00 4.61 -7.46
CA PHE A 35 8.22 4.90 -6.27
C PHE A 35 8.42 3.81 -5.23
N THR A 36 8.23 4.16 -3.98
CA THR A 36 8.23 3.24 -2.86
C THR A 36 6.80 3.10 -2.34
N CYS A 37 6.40 1.86 -2.07
CA CYS A 37 5.09 1.58 -1.53
C CYS A 37 5.21 1.17 -0.07
N ARG A 38 4.46 1.83 0.81
CA ARG A 38 4.26 1.35 2.18
C ARG A 38 3.00 0.50 2.19
N VAL A 39 3.18 -0.78 2.47
CA VAL A 39 2.09 -1.75 2.53
C VAL A 39 2.18 -2.55 3.82
N SER A 40 1.02 -2.93 4.34
CA SER A 40 0.88 -3.88 5.43
C SER A 40 -0.16 -4.91 5.05
N ASP A 41 0.21 -6.17 5.09
CA ASP A 41 -0.65 -7.29 4.79
C ASP A 41 -0.95 -8.11 6.04
N TRP A 42 -2.25 -8.37 6.24
CA TRP A 42 -2.76 -9.20 7.31
C TRP A 42 -3.38 -10.44 6.71
N TRP A 43 -3.10 -11.57 7.36
CA TRP A 43 -3.62 -12.85 6.92
C TRP A 43 -4.34 -13.53 8.08
N ARG A 44 -5.61 -13.90 7.81
CA ARG A 44 -6.33 -14.82 8.69
C ARG A 44 -6.09 -16.23 8.20
N ARG A 45 -5.74 -17.10 9.14
CA ARG A 45 -5.46 -18.51 8.88
C ARG A 45 -6.49 -19.37 9.58
N GLU A 46 -6.94 -20.42 8.91
CA GLU A 46 -7.71 -21.51 9.51
C GLU A 46 -7.02 -22.84 9.20
N GLY A 47 -6.64 -23.58 10.25
CA GLY A 47 -5.78 -24.75 10.10
C GLY A 47 -4.51 -24.37 9.31
N ASN A 48 -4.16 -25.13 8.28
CA ASN A 48 -2.97 -24.88 7.46
C ASN A 48 -3.23 -24.00 6.23
N LEU A 49 -4.40 -23.35 6.14
CA LEU A 49 -4.78 -22.55 4.98
C LEU A 49 -4.90 -21.07 5.35
N LEU A 50 -4.39 -20.21 4.48
CA LEU A 50 -4.66 -18.78 4.50
C LEU A 50 -6.01 -18.57 3.81
N ILE A 51 -6.97 -18.03 4.55
CA ILE A 51 -8.37 -17.94 4.09
C ILE A 51 -8.82 -16.50 3.85
N GLU A 52 -8.08 -15.53 4.37
CA GLU A 52 -8.39 -14.12 4.19
C GLU A 52 -7.12 -13.29 4.20
N ASN A 53 -7.11 -12.26 3.36
CA ASN A 53 -6.03 -11.31 3.23
C ASN A 53 -6.56 -9.89 3.24
N TRP A 54 -6.10 -9.09 4.18
CA TRP A 54 -6.35 -7.66 4.21
C TRP A 54 -5.05 -6.94 3.91
N VAL A 55 -5.02 -6.18 2.82
CA VAL A 55 -3.85 -5.42 2.40
C VAL A 55 -4.18 -3.95 2.53
N PHE A 56 -3.36 -3.24 3.28
CA PHE A 56 -3.43 -1.79 3.41
C PHE A 56 -2.25 -1.20 2.68
N VAL A 57 -2.54 -0.36 1.70
CA VAL A 57 -1.57 0.28 0.83
C VAL A 57 -1.68 1.78 1.03
N ASP A 58 -0.57 2.46 1.30
CA ASP A 58 -0.52 3.92 1.32
C ASP A 58 -0.54 4.48 -0.10
N LEU A 59 -1.73 4.47 -0.70
CA LEU A 59 -1.96 4.96 -2.05
C LEU A 59 -1.70 6.46 -2.17
N ILE A 60 -1.94 7.23 -1.12
CA ILE A 60 -1.80 8.69 -1.15
C ILE A 60 -0.33 9.06 -1.35
N ASP A 61 0.56 8.48 -0.56
CA ASP A 61 2.00 8.69 -0.67
C ASP A 61 2.57 8.13 -1.98
N MET A 62 2.03 7.01 -2.45
CA MET A 62 2.44 6.42 -3.73
C MET A 62 2.04 7.31 -4.92
N LEU A 63 0.79 7.80 -4.96
CA LEU A 63 0.31 8.69 -6.01
C LEU A 63 1.08 10.01 -6.01
N LYS A 64 1.40 10.53 -4.81
CA LYS A 64 2.22 11.75 -4.67
C LYS A 64 3.63 11.56 -5.23
N GLN A 65 4.25 10.39 -5.05
CA GLN A 65 5.52 10.04 -5.68
C GLN A 65 5.44 9.90 -7.21
N LEU A 66 4.23 9.64 -7.74
CA LEU A 66 3.94 9.56 -9.17
C LEU A 66 3.44 10.90 -9.75
N ASP A 67 3.78 12.01 -9.10
CA ASP A 67 3.40 13.37 -9.47
C ASP A 67 1.88 13.65 -9.45
N TYR A 68 1.09 12.87 -8.69
CA TYR A 68 -0.35 13.06 -8.53
C TYR A 68 -0.72 13.41 -7.07
N ASP A 69 -1.14 14.66 -6.85
CA ASP A 69 -1.57 15.14 -5.53
C ASP A 69 -3.09 14.97 -5.32
N VAL A 70 -3.45 13.92 -4.60
CA VAL A 70 -4.86 13.60 -4.28
C VAL A 70 -5.57 14.72 -3.53
N PHE A 71 -4.88 15.42 -2.61
CA PHE A 71 -5.52 16.47 -1.79
C PHE A 71 -5.83 17.70 -2.62
N LYS A 72 -4.94 18.06 -3.54
CA LYS A 72 -5.16 19.15 -4.49
C LYS A 72 -6.34 18.85 -5.41
N GLU A 73 -6.42 17.64 -5.96
CA GLU A 73 -7.48 17.24 -6.90
C GLU A 73 -8.86 17.12 -6.22
N THR A 74 -8.89 16.71 -4.96
CA THR A 74 -10.14 16.57 -4.19
C THR A 74 -10.55 17.83 -3.43
N ASN A 75 -9.71 18.89 -3.48
CA ASN A 75 -9.88 20.14 -2.73
C ASN A 75 -10.09 19.92 -1.20
N ILE A 76 -9.48 18.85 -0.67
CA ILE A 76 -9.54 18.52 0.76
C ILE A 76 -8.45 19.29 1.50
N GLN A 77 -8.83 20.07 2.51
CA GLN A 77 -7.89 20.73 3.42
C GLN A 77 -7.75 19.90 4.70
N LEU A 78 -6.53 19.46 5.00
CA LEU A 78 -6.24 18.77 6.25
C LEU A 78 -6.22 19.79 7.38
N GLN A 79 -7.16 19.65 8.31
CA GLN A 79 -7.14 20.36 9.60
C GLN A 79 -6.29 19.54 10.56
N ILE A 80 -4.97 19.79 10.54
CA ILE A 80 -4.00 19.23 11.48
C ILE A 80 -3.50 20.33 12.40
#